data_AF-A0A150NNU7-F1
#
_entry.id   AF-A0A150NNU7-F1
#
_cell.length_a   1.000
_cell.length_b   1.000
_cell.length_c   1.000
_cell.angle_alpha   90.00
_cell.angle_beta   90.00
_cell.angle_gamma   90.00
#
_symmetry.space_group_name_H-M   'P 1'
#
loop_
_entity.id
_entity.type
_entity.pdbx_description
1 polymer ?
#
loop_
_entity_poly.entity_id
_entity_poly.type
_entity_poly.pdbx_seq_one_letter_code
_entity_poly.pdbx_strand_id
1 'polypeptide(L)'
;MRVLRSLVSIFLVTTLTYTIIYTMVPRKLIFKQDTNYNKIATTADKRDNYENTVYERMGYIEYYDTKELQEKASQMDASVTVEANDTNKAIYEKYIKQIGHGWTLGEFTESGQFYATREIPIFERVFKFYANLIDIDHTNKIQDPENPDLKRYLRFENDPAIGWSLVGSGTKHKYLLYFNSQFPFVHQNFVNINLGDSYPTYANSPVLQVITQGQGQTKTSQVQFPTGKKTSSVNIYSRTYKSPSQADSREVANYGKDDPYTATESNYQYPSMIASSAVVGLIGLVISYAIAVPLGSAMARFKNTWIDSFSTGVFDLLDGSSNNCLGLYYPFGWFFNWLARFIPYLGCWRLAFVCFTSSYPWFIGCSWYGYLDSSLHD
;
A
#
# COMPACT_ATOMS: atom_id res chain seq x y z
N MET A 1 10.26 -30.03 0.88
CA MET A 1 10.81 -29.44 2.13
C MET A 1 11.32 -28.00 1.99
N ARG A 2 12.18 -27.66 1.02
CA ARG A 2 12.73 -26.28 0.89
C ARG A 2 11.68 -25.19 0.62
N VAL A 3 10.75 -25.45 -0.32
CA VAL A 3 9.67 -24.52 -0.66
C VAL A 3 8.72 -24.30 0.52
N LEU A 4 8.28 -25.38 1.18
CA LEU A 4 7.42 -25.28 2.35
C LEU A 4 8.07 -24.47 3.48
N ARG A 5 9.35 -24.73 3.78
CA ARG A 5 10.09 -23.96 4.78
C ARG A 5 10.20 -22.47 4.41
N SER A 6 10.39 -22.17 3.13
CA SER A 6 10.42 -20.79 2.63
C SER A 6 9.07 -20.10 2.80
N LEU A 7 7.95 -20.75 2.44
CA LEU A 7 6.61 -20.19 2.61
C LEU A 7 6.27 -19.94 4.08
N VAL A 8 6.57 -20.91 4.96
CA VAL A 8 6.38 -20.75 6.41
C VAL A 8 7.25 -19.62 6.95
N SER A 9 8.49 -19.49 6.50
CA SER A 9 9.37 -18.39 6.91
C SER A 9 8.83 -17.03 6.51
N ILE A 10 8.33 -16.89 5.27
CA ILE A 10 7.74 -15.64 4.79
C ILE A 10 6.52 -15.30 5.64
N PHE A 11 5.61 -16.27 5.82
CA PHE A 11 4.40 -16.10 6.63
C PHE A 11 4.71 -15.66 8.07
N LEU A 12 5.71 -16.25 8.71
CA LEU A 12 6.10 -15.87 10.08
C LEU A 12 6.68 -14.46 10.12
N VAL A 13 7.56 -14.10 9.19
CA VAL A 13 8.16 -12.76 9.12
C VAL A 13 7.09 -11.71 8.85
N THR A 14 6.20 -11.93 7.87
CA THR A 14 5.13 -10.99 7.54
C THR A 14 4.16 -10.82 8.72
N THR A 15 3.79 -11.91 9.40
CA THR A 15 2.92 -11.85 10.58
C THR A 15 3.58 -11.09 11.74
N LEU A 16 4.88 -11.31 11.97
CA LEU A 16 5.64 -10.61 13.00
C LEU A 16 5.72 -9.11 12.70
N THR A 17 6.10 -8.75 11.48
CA THR A 17 6.16 -7.34 11.03
C THR A 17 4.80 -6.67 11.15
N TYR A 18 3.72 -7.34 10.71
CA TYR A 18 2.35 -6.85 10.88
C TYR A 18 2.03 -6.60 12.35
N THR A 19 2.31 -7.58 13.22
CA THR A 19 2.06 -7.46 14.66
C THR A 19 2.81 -6.28 15.25
N ILE A 20 4.10 -6.10 14.93
CA ILE A 20 4.92 -4.98 15.40
C ILE A 20 4.31 -3.65 14.96
N ILE A 21 3.95 -3.51 13.68
CA ILE A 21 3.36 -2.27 13.16
C ILE A 21 2.07 -1.93 13.91
N TYR A 22 1.16 -2.90 14.06
CA TYR A 22 -0.15 -2.67 14.66
C TYR A 22 -0.15 -2.55 16.19
N THR A 23 0.95 -2.88 16.86
CA THR A 23 1.09 -2.82 18.34
C THR A 23 2.03 -1.73 18.81
N MET A 24 3.17 -1.54 18.13
CA MET A 24 4.24 -0.65 18.57
C MET A 24 4.19 0.73 17.93
N VAL A 25 3.53 0.89 16.77
CA VAL A 25 3.39 2.19 16.13
C VAL A 25 2.19 2.93 16.74
N PRO A 26 2.39 4.12 17.35
CA PRO A 26 1.29 4.88 17.92
C PRO A 26 0.28 5.31 16.84
N ARG A 27 -1.00 4.97 17.02
CA ARG A 27 -2.07 5.27 16.05
C ARG A 27 -2.21 6.75 15.73
N LYS A 28 -1.92 7.64 16.69
CA LYS A 28 -1.92 9.09 16.47
C LYS A 28 -1.00 9.57 15.35
N LEU A 29 0.03 8.80 14.98
CA LEU A 29 0.93 9.16 13.89
C LEU A 29 0.26 9.09 12.51
N ILE A 30 -0.83 8.33 12.40
CA ILE A 30 -1.66 8.21 11.19
C ILE A 30 -2.09 9.61 10.72
N PHE A 31 -2.56 10.46 11.64
CA PHE A 31 -3.10 11.78 11.32
C PHE A 31 -2.05 12.88 11.10
N LYS A 32 -0.77 12.63 11.40
CA LYS A 32 0.27 13.68 11.38
C LYS A 32 0.46 14.30 10.00
N GLN A 33 0.28 13.52 8.93
CA GLN A 33 0.40 13.98 7.55
C GLN A 33 -0.95 13.98 6.82
N ASP A 34 -2.06 13.81 7.54
CA ASP A 34 -3.38 13.84 6.92
C ASP A 34 -3.87 15.28 6.75
N THR A 35 -3.93 15.72 5.49
CA THR A 35 -4.42 17.05 5.14
C THR A 35 -5.92 17.23 5.41
N ASN A 36 -6.69 16.14 5.46
CA ASN A 36 -8.13 16.18 5.72
C ASN A 36 -8.45 16.24 7.21
N TYR A 37 -7.59 15.68 8.06
CA TYR A 37 -7.74 15.75 9.51
C TYR A 37 -7.93 17.19 9.97
N ASN A 38 -7.03 18.10 9.58
CA ASN A 38 -7.12 19.52 9.96
C ASN A 38 -8.32 20.27 9.33
N LYS A 39 -8.90 19.75 8.23
CA LYS A 39 -10.04 20.37 7.53
C LYS A 39 -11.39 19.90 8.07
N ILE A 40 -11.48 18.64 8.49
CA ILE A 40 -12.72 17.98 8.92
C ILE A 40 -12.88 18.03 10.44
N ALA A 41 -11.77 17.90 11.20
CA ALA A 41 -11.75 17.91 12.66
C ALA A 41 -11.88 19.33 13.25
N THR A 42 -12.86 20.11 12.79
CA THR A 42 -13.08 21.49 13.26
C THR A 42 -13.74 21.55 14.63
N THR A 43 -14.51 20.51 14.99
CA THR A 43 -15.19 20.35 16.29
C THR A 43 -14.79 19.02 16.91
N ALA A 44 -14.95 18.86 18.22
CA ALA A 44 -14.53 17.64 18.91
C ALA A 44 -15.28 16.40 18.38
N ASP A 45 -16.58 16.52 18.14
CA ASP A 45 -17.40 15.41 17.64
C ASP A 45 -17.02 14.99 16.22
N LYS A 46 -16.76 15.97 15.33
CA LYS A 46 -16.32 15.67 13.96
C LYS A 46 -14.94 15.03 13.95
N ARG A 47 -14.06 15.43 14.88
CA ARG A 47 -12.75 14.83 15.04
C ARG A 47 -12.88 13.38 15.46
N ASP A 48 -13.65 13.09 16.51
CA ASP A 48 -13.80 11.74 17.04
C ASP A 48 -14.48 10.81 16.01
N ASN A 49 -15.50 11.30 15.31
CA ASN A 49 -16.15 10.58 14.22
C ASN A 49 -15.15 10.27 13.07
N TYR A 50 -14.37 11.27 12.67
CA TYR A 50 -13.37 11.12 11.61
C TYR A 50 -12.25 10.15 12.02
N GLU A 51 -11.74 10.25 13.25
CA GLU A 51 -10.71 9.35 13.77
C GLU A 51 -11.20 7.90 13.78
N ASN A 52 -12.41 7.65 14.28
CA ASN A 52 -13.00 6.32 14.30
C ASN A 52 -13.25 5.77 12.89
N THR A 53 -13.72 6.61 11.96
CA THR A 53 -13.88 6.22 10.55
C THR A 53 -12.54 5.84 9.91
N VAL A 54 -11.47 6.57 10.21
CA VAL A 54 -10.12 6.24 9.70
C VAL A 54 -9.59 4.98 10.35
N TYR A 55 -9.78 4.80 11.66
CA TYR A 55 -9.38 3.57 12.35
C TYR A 55 -10.12 2.34 11.83
N GLU A 56 -11.40 2.47 11.51
CA GLU A 56 -12.18 1.41 10.87
C GLU A 56 -11.62 1.07 9.49
N ARG A 57 -11.40 2.08 8.64
CA ARG A 57 -10.81 1.88 7.30
C ARG A 57 -9.46 1.18 7.35
N MET A 58 -8.65 1.51 8.34
CA MET A 58 -7.32 0.90 8.55
C MET A 58 -7.38 -0.47 9.25
N GLY A 59 -8.59 -0.94 9.62
CA GLY A 59 -8.83 -2.25 10.22
C GLY A 59 -8.44 -2.35 11.70
N TYR A 60 -8.35 -1.23 12.42
CA TYR A 60 -8.10 -1.23 13.87
C TYR A 60 -9.37 -1.54 14.66
N ILE A 61 -10.49 -0.97 14.24
CA ILE A 61 -11.79 -1.09 14.93
C ILE A 61 -12.91 -1.42 13.96
N GLU A 62 -14.05 -1.87 14.46
CA GLU A 62 -15.34 -1.76 13.80
C GLU A 62 -16.06 -0.56 14.42
N TYR A 63 -16.73 0.26 13.60
CA TYR A 63 -17.31 1.52 14.05
C TYR A 63 -18.75 1.66 13.57
N TYR A 64 -19.67 1.98 14.48
CA TYR A 64 -21.01 2.44 14.14
C TYR A 64 -21.11 3.91 14.51
N ASP A 65 -21.32 4.74 13.50
CA ASP A 65 -21.69 6.13 13.69
C ASP A 65 -23.10 6.22 14.32
N THR A 66 -23.52 7.43 14.72
CA THR A 66 -24.82 7.60 15.39
C THR A 66 -26.01 7.12 14.55
N LYS A 67 -25.94 7.24 13.22
CA LYS A 67 -27.03 6.82 12.34
C LYS A 67 -27.05 5.31 12.18
N GLU A 68 -25.91 4.70 11.90
CA GLU A 68 -25.80 3.26 11.75
C GLU A 68 -26.12 2.53 13.07
N LEU A 69 -25.70 3.09 14.20
CA LEU A 69 -26.05 2.56 15.53
C LEU A 69 -27.57 2.61 15.74
N GLN A 70 -28.21 3.73 15.41
CA GLN A 70 -29.66 3.88 15.51
C GLN A 70 -30.39 2.91 14.58
N GLU A 71 -29.98 2.80 13.32
CA GLU A 71 -30.59 1.90 12.34
C GLU A 71 -30.55 0.45 12.83
N LYS A 72 -29.40 0.00 13.36
CA LYS A 72 -29.28 -1.38 13.85
C LYS A 72 -30.00 -1.60 15.18
N ALA A 73 -29.94 -0.64 16.11
CA ALA A 73 -30.67 -0.73 17.36
C ALA A 73 -32.20 -0.68 17.15
N SER A 74 -32.66 0.02 16.11
CA SER A 74 -34.10 0.13 15.78
C SER A 74 -34.74 -1.21 15.41
N GLN A 75 -33.94 -2.19 14.97
CA GLN A 75 -34.40 -3.55 14.73
C GLN A 75 -34.76 -4.29 16.03
N MET A 76 -34.17 -3.88 17.16
CA MET A 76 -34.53 -4.40 18.48
C MET A 76 -35.64 -3.57 19.12
N ASP A 77 -35.52 -2.25 19.05
CA ASP A 77 -36.47 -1.32 19.66
C ASP A 77 -36.70 -0.12 18.73
N ALA A 78 -37.86 -0.12 18.08
CA ALA A 78 -38.23 0.91 17.11
C ALA A 78 -38.40 2.31 17.72
N SER A 79 -38.42 2.45 19.05
CA SER A 79 -38.51 3.74 19.73
C SER A 79 -37.17 4.50 19.81
N VAL A 80 -36.06 3.85 19.45
CA VAL A 80 -34.72 4.43 19.58
C VAL A 80 -34.50 5.55 18.56
N THR A 81 -34.01 6.68 19.07
CA THR A 81 -33.67 7.86 18.27
C THR A 81 -32.21 8.25 18.44
N VAL A 82 -31.75 9.19 17.60
CA VAL A 82 -30.38 9.73 17.65
C VAL A 82 -30.17 10.77 18.76
N GLU A 83 -31.20 11.07 19.56
CA GLU A 83 -31.12 12.06 20.62
C GLU A 83 -30.32 11.55 21.84
N ALA A 84 -29.58 12.47 22.46
CA ALA A 84 -28.76 12.25 23.65
C ALA A 84 -29.61 12.17 24.92
N ASN A 85 -30.33 11.05 25.11
CA ASN A 85 -31.23 10.84 26.24
C ASN A 85 -30.90 9.54 27.00
N ASP A 86 -31.14 9.48 28.31
CA ASP A 86 -30.88 8.30 29.15
C ASP A 86 -31.66 7.05 28.72
N THR A 87 -32.86 7.24 28.16
CA THR A 87 -33.68 6.15 27.61
C THR A 87 -33.00 5.51 26.40
N ASN A 88 -32.53 6.32 25.46
CA ASN A 88 -31.80 5.85 24.29
C ASN A 88 -30.48 5.19 24.69
N LYS A 89 -29.77 5.75 25.68
CA LYS A 89 -28.54 5.16 26.24
C LYS A 89 -28.78 3.74 26.73
N ALA A 90 -29.84 3.51 27.51
CA ALA A 90 -30.17 2.18 28.01
C ALA A 90 -30.50 1.18 26.89
N ILE A 91 -31.18 1.63 25.83
CA ILE A 91 -31.47 0.82 24.64
C ILE A 91 -30.16 0.46 23.91
N TYR A 92 -29.28 1.44 23.69
CA TYR A 92 -27.98 1.22 23.05
C TYR A 92 -27.10 0.29 23.88
N GLU A 93 -27.02 0.46 25.20
CA GLU A 93 -26.28 -0.46 26.07
C GLU A 93 -26.82 -1.89 26.01
N LYS A 94 -28.14 -2.06 25.94
CA LYS A 94 -28.78 -3.36 25.78
C LYS A 94 -28.43 -3.98 24.43
N TYR A 95 -28.46 -3.19 23.36
CA TYR A 95 -28.05 -3.62 22.02
C TYR A 95 -26.59 -4.06 22.00
N ILE A 96 -25.67 -3.26 22.54
CA ILE A 96 -24.25 -3.57 22.61
C ILE A 96 -23.97 -4.84 23.42
N LYS A 97 -24.66 -5.03 24.55
CA LYS A 97 -24.58 -6.27 25.34
C LYS A 97 -25.09 -7.50 24.58
N GLN A 98 -26.14 -7.34 23.76
CA GLN A 98 -26.68 -8.42 22.95
C GLN A 98 -25.74 -8.82 21.80
N ILE A 99 -25.10 -7.85 21.14
CA ILE A 99 -24.10 -8.14 20.11
C ILE A 99 -22.87 -8.81 20.73
N GLY A 100 -22.44 -8.36 21.91
CA GLY A 100 -21.28 -8.92 22.61
C GLY A 100 -19.94 -8.59 21.93
N HIS A 101 -19.02 -9.56 21.86
CA HIS A 101 -17.75 -9.47 21.09
C HIS A 101 -16.80 -8.28 21.35
N GLY A 102 -16.95 -7.59 22.48
CA GLY A 102 -16.07 -6.46 22.85
C GLY A 102 -16.49 -5.11 22.27
N TRP A 103 -17.75 -4.98 21.85
CA TRP A 103 -18.34 -3.68 21.53
C TRP A 103 -18.45 -2.78 22.76
N THR A 104 -18.13 -1.50 22.60
CA THR A 104 -18.18 -0.46 23.62
C THR A 104 -18.98 0.74 23.12
N LEU A 105 -19.84 1.28 23.98
CA LEU A 105 -20.60 2.50 23.70
C LEU A 105 -19.74 3.73 24.05
N GLY A 106 -19.58 4.63 23.09
CA GLY A 106 -18.98 5.94 23.27
C GLY A 106 -20.02 7.05 23.18
N GLU A 107 -19.65 8.22 23.71
CA GLU A 107 -20.48 9.42 23.71
C GLU A 107 -19.68 10.58 23.13
N PHE A 108 -20.29 11.32 22.22
CA PHE A 108 -19.70 12.50 21.61
C PHE A 108 -19.72 13.68 22.59
N THR A 109 -18.61 14.41 22.67
CA THR A 109 -18.40 15.44 23.72
C THR A 109 -19.27 16.70 23.60
N GLU A 110 -19.61 17.13 22.39
CA GLU A 110 -20.40 18.35 22.16
C GLU A 110 -21.90 18.04 22.04
N SER A 111 -22.25 17.01 21.27
CA SER A 111 -23.63 16.65 20.99
C SER A 111 -24.27 15.69 21.99
N GLY A 112 -23.47 15.01 22.82
CA GLY A 112 -23.94 13.94 23.71
C GLY A 112 -24.46 12.70 22.96
N GLN A 113 -24.33 12.67 21.63
CA GLN A 113 -24.83 11.57 20.82
C GLN A 113 -23.99 10.32 21.02
N PHE A 114 -24.60 9.16 20.87
CA PHE A 114 -23.93 7.89 21.06
C PHE A 114 -23.34 7.34 19.76
N TYR A 115 -22.22 6.66 19.90
CA TYR A 115 -21.58 5.87 18.85
C TYR A 115 -21.07 4.56 19.46
N ALA A 116 -20.76 3.57 18.62
CA ALA A 116 -20.23 2.30 19.11
C ALA A 116 -18.95 1.93 18.40
N THR A 117 -17.99 1.40 19.16
CA THR A 117 -16.70 0.92 18.64
C THR A 117 -16.44 -0.48 19.14
N ARG A 118 -15.75 -1.29 18.34
CA ARG A 118 -15.20 -2.58 18.77
C ARG A 118 -13.76 -2.67 18.33
N GLU A 119 -12.87 -2.88 19.28
CA GLU A 119 -11.46 -3.09 18.98
C GLU A 119 -11.26 -4.49 18.36
N ILE A 120 -10.70 -4.54 17.15
CA ILE A 120 -10.45 -5.81 16.48
C ILE A 120 -9.17 -6.41 17.08
N PRO A 121 -9.18 -7.61 17.68
CA PRO A 121 -7.96 -8.21 18.22
C PRO A 121 -6.95 -8.51 17.11
N ILE A 122 -5.66 -8.46 17.44
CA ILE A 122 -4.56 -8.58 16.45
C ILE A 122 -4.68 -9.88 15.64
N PHE A 123 -5.03 -10.99 16.27
CA PHE A 123 -5.19 -12.28 15.58
C PHE A 123 -6.29 -12.23 14.51
N GLU A 124 -7.41 -11.55 14.78
CA GLU A 124 -8.48 -11.36 13.81
C GLU A 124 -8.03 -10.46 12.67
N ARG A 125 -7.23 -9.43 12.94
CA ARG A 125 -6.64 -8.57 11.88
C ARG A 125 -5.71 -9.34 10.97
N VAL A 126 -4.80 -10.13 11.55
CA VAL A 126 -3.87 -10.98 10.80
C VAL A 126 -4.64 -11.97 9.93
N PHE A 127 -5.69 -12.59 10.48
CA PHE A 127 -6.54 -13.49 9.71
C PHE A 127 -7.28 -12.76 8.59
N LYS A 128 -7.92 -11.61 8.86
CA LYS A 128 -8.59 -10.76 7.87
C LYS A 128 -7.62 -10.32 6.76
N PHE A 129 -6.37 -10.01 7.10
CA PHE A 129 -5.32 -9.67 6.13
C PHE A 129 -5.03 -10.84 5.18
N TYR A 130 -4.75 -12.04 5.71
CA TYR A 130 -4.45 -13.20 4.86
C TYR A 130 -5.67 -13.71 4.08
N ALA A 131 -6.87 -13.63 4.66
CA ALA A 131 -8.10 -14.03 3.99
C ALA A 131 -8.39 -13.17 2.76
N ASN A 132 -8.05 -11.88 2.81
CA ASN A 132 -8.25 -10.94 1.71
C ASN A 132 -7.00 -10.76 0.83
N LEU A 133 -5.88 -11.42 1.13
CA LEU A 133 -4.60 -11.22 0.45
C LEU A 133 -4.67 -11.54 -1.05
N ILE A 134 -5.41 -12.57 -1.43
CA ILE A 134 -5.56 -12.99 -2.83
C ILE A 134 -6.91 -12.51 -3.34
N ASP A 135 -6.88 -11.55 -4.25
CA ASP A 135 -8.05 -10.99 -4.91
C ASP A 135 -8.19 -11.59 -6.33
N ILE A 136 -9.20 -12.42 -6.52
CA ILE A 136 -9.48 -13.07 -7.80
C ILE A 136 -10.48 -12.22 -8.56
N ASP A 137 -10.12 -11.86 -9.79
CA ASP A 137 -11.00 -11.16 -10.71
C ASP A 137 -11.83 -12.17 -11.51
N HIS A 138 -13.15 -12.02 -11.44
CA HIS A 138 -14.11 -12.91 -12.10
C HIS A 138 -15.32 -12.11 -12.60
N THR A 139 -16.08 -12.65 -13.55
CA THR A 139 -17.20 -11.95 -14.21
C THR A 139 -18.35 -11.56 -13.27
N ASN A 140 -18.33 -12.02 -12.02
CA ASN A 140 -19.33 -11.67 -11.01
C ASN A 140 -18.81 -10.76 -9.91
N LYS A 141 -17.61 -10.22 -10.08
CA LYS A 141 -16.96 -9.36 -9.09
C LYS A 141 -17.68 -8.03 -8.96
N ILE A 142 -18.11 -7.46 -10.08
CA ILE A 142 -18.88 -6.21 -10.08
C ILE A 142 -20.36 -6.52 -9.99
N GLN A 143 -20.98 -5.94 -8.97
CA GLN A 143 -22.42 -5.94 -8.76
C GLN A 143 -22.80 -4.50 -8.48
N ASP A 144 -23.11 -3.76 -9.54
CA ASP A 144 -23.45 -2.36 -9.46
C ASP A 144 -24.99 -2.21 -9.50
N PRO A 145 -25.62 -1.73 -8.41
CA PRO A 145 -27.06 -1.47 -8.39
C PRO A 145 -27.50 -0.44 -9.44
N GLU A 146 -26.61 0.47 -9.85
CA GLU A 146 -26.88 1.49 -10.85
C GLU A 146 -26.72 0.98 -12.29
N ASN A 147 -26.13 -0.21 -12.47
CA ASN A 147 -25.99 -0.88 -13.76
C ASN A 147 -26.23 -2.40 -13.64
N PRO A 148 -27.49 -2.81 -13.37
CA PRO A 148 -27.82 -4.22 -13.15
C PRO A 148 -27.69 -5.07 -14.42
N ASP A 149 -27.85 -4.46 -15.60
CA ASP A 149 -27.80 -5.12 -16.91
C ASP A 149 -26.39 -5.17 -17.53
N LEU A 150 -25.34 -4.98 -16.71
CA LEU A 150 -23.96 -5.11 -17.17
C LEU A 150 -23.74 -6.49 -17.78
N LYS A 151 -23.33 -6.51 -19.06
CA LYS A 151 -23.05 -7.76 -19.79
C LYS A 151 -21.91 -8.49 -19.09
N ARG A 152 -22.08 -9.79 -18.82
CA ARG A 152 -21.05 -10.61 -18.15
C ARG A 152 -20.43 -11.56 -19.15
N TYR A 153 -19.15 -11.38 -19.46
CA TYR A 153 -18.47 -12.25 -20.42
C TYR A 153 -16.95 -12.21 -20.27
N LEU A 154 -16.31 -13.26 -20.81
CA LEU A 154 -14.87 -13.31 -21.08
C LEU A 154 -14.71 -13.61 -22.56
N ARG A 155 -14.05 -12.73 -23.31
CA ARG A 155 -13.87 -12.88 -24.75
C ARG A 155 -12.44 -12.55 -25.14
N PHE A 156 -11.85 -13.40 -25.96
CA PHE A 156 -10.62 -13.03 -26.64
C PHE A 156 -10.97 -12.17 -27.84
N GLU A 157 -10.53 -10.92 -27.83
CA GLU A 157 -10.77 -9.97 -28.90
C GLU A 157 -9.52 -9.14 -29.20
N ASN A 158 -9.43 -8.68 -30.43
CA ASN A 158 -8.39 -7.77 -30.88
C ASN A 158 -8.93 -6.35 -30.73
N ASP A 159 -8.72 -5.74 -29.57
CA ASP A 159 -9.16 -4.37 -29.29
C ASP A 159 -8.24 -3.40 -30.06
N PRO A 160 -8.76 -2.47 -30.88
CA PRO A 160 -7.95 -1.48 -31.59
C PRO A 160 -7.00 -0.68 -30.68
N ALA A 161 -7.32 -0.54 -29.39
CA ALA A 161 -6.52 0.22 -28.43
C ALA A 161 -5.25 -0.52 -27.97
N ILE A 162 -5.28 -1.85 -27.86
CA ILE A 162 -4.19 -2.64 -27.24
C ILE A 162 -3.78 -3.90 -27.99
N GLY A 163 -4.53 -4.32 -29.01
CA GLY A 163 -4.33 -5.55 -29.73
C GLY A 163 -5.07 -6.75 -29.12
N TRP A 164 -4.52 -7.94 -29.35
CA TRP A 164 -5.08 -9.19 -28.82
C TRP A 164 -5.05 -9.24 -27.30
N SER A 165 -6.22 -9.41 -26.70
CA SER A 165 -6.38 -9.50 -25.25
C SER A 165 -7.58 -10.36 -24.87
N LEU A 166 -7.57 -10.88 -23.65
CA LEU A 166 -8.77 -11.40 -23.01
C LEU A 166 -9.48 -10.25 -22.32
N VAL A 167 -10.61 -9.84 -22.90
CA VAL A 167 -11.49 -8.80 -22.36
C VAL A 167 -12.55 -9.44 -21.48
N GLY A 168 -12.63 -8.95 -20.24
CA GLY A 168 -13.65 -9.29 -19.27
C GLY A 168 -14.67 -8.18 -19.10
N SER A 169 -15.92 -8.58 -18.93
CA SER A 169 -17.02 -7.70 -18.51
C SER A 169 -17.71 -8.30 -17.29
N GLY A 170 -17.92 -7.47 -16.26
CA GLY A 170 -18.28 -7.90 -14.90
C GLY A 170 -17.07 -8.18 -13.99
N THR A 171 -15.84 -8.02 -14.51
CA THR A 171 -14.55 -8.07 -13.80
C THR A 171 -14.06 -6.67 -13.42
N LYS A 172 -13.28 -6.51 -12.35
CA LYS A 172 -12.70 -5.22 -11.94
C LYS A 172 -11.86 -4.59 -13.05
N HIS A 173 -11.03 -5.40 -13.72
CA HIS A 173 -10.22 -4.98 -14.85
C HIS A 173 -10.89 -5.34 -16.17
N LYS A 174 -10.78 -4.46 -17.18
CA LYS A 174 -11.25 -4.75 -18.54
C LYS A 174 -10.39 -5.81 -19.19
N TYR A 175 -9.07 -5.64 -19.12
CA TYR A 175 -8.10 -6.54 -19.75
C TYR A 175 -7.54 -7.47 -18.68
N LEU A 176 -7.87 -8.76 -18.80
CA LEU A 176 -7.41 -9.79 -17.86
C LEU A 176 -6.11 -10.43 -18.29
N LEU A 177 -5.91 -10.54 -19.61
CA LEU A 177 -4.68 -11.04 -20.21
C LEU A 177 -4.37 -10.20 -21.44
N TYR A 178 -3.17 -9.65 -21.54
CA TYR A 178 -2.75 -8.89 -22.71
C TYR A 178 -1.26 -9.04 -22.96
N PHE A 179 -0.86 -8.71 -24.19
CA PHE A 179 0.52 -8.83 -24.65
C PHE A 179 1.05 -7.46 -25.02
N ASN A 180 2.24 -7.11 -24.56
CA ASN A 180 2.91 -5.89 -24.97
C ASN A 180 4.44 -6.10 -25.05
N SER A 181 5.16 -5.08 -25.48
CA SER A 181 6.63 -5.14 -25.62
C SER A 181 7.40 -4.83 -24.33
N GLN A 182 6.72 -4.72 -23.18
CA GLN A 182 7.33 -4.49 -21.88
C GLN A 182 7.44 -5.81 -21.13
N PHE A 183 8.62 -6.12 -20.59
CA PHE A 183 8.80 -7.33 -19.81
C PHE A 183 8.05 -7.22 -18.46
N PRO A 184 7.30 -8.26 -18.02
CA PRO A 184 7.04 -9.52 -18.73
C PRO A 184 6.11 -9.33 -19.93
N PHE A 185 6.44 -9.89 -21.10
CA PHE A 185 5.67 -9.65 -22.34
C PHE A 185 4.21 -10.12 -22.29
N VAL A 186 3.87 -10.94 -21.30
CA VAL A 186 2.52 -11.42 -21.00
C VAL A 186 2.11 -10.85 -19.65
N HIS A 187 1.02 -10.09 -19.63
CA HIS A 187 0.49 -9.45 -18.42
C HIS A 187 -0.82 -10.10 -18.02
N GLN A 188 -1.00 -10.35 -16.73
CA GLN A 188 -2.18 -11.04 -16.20
C GLN A 188 -2.78 -10.29 -15.01
N ASN A 189 -4.09 -10.08 -15.04
CA ASN A 189 -4.87 -9.38 -14.02
C ASN A 189 -5.94 -10.29 -13.38
N PHE A 190 -5.87 -11.61 -13.57
CA PHE A 190 -6.83 -12.57 -12.98
C PHE A 190 -6.66 -12.71 -11.48
N VAL A 191 -5.41 -12.66 -11.01
CA VAL A 191 -5.07 -12.83 -9.60
C VAL A 191 -4.24 -11.65 -9.17
N ASN A 192 -4.80 -10.85 -8.26
CA ASN A 192 -4.16 -9.68 -7.69
C ASN A 192 -3.85 -9.94 -6.21
N ILE A 193 -2.83 -9.25 -5.71
CA ILE A 193 -2.49 -9.29 -4.28
C ILE A 193 -3.04 -8.02 -3.64
N ASN A 194 -3.91 -8.18 -2.65
CA ASN A 194 -4.42 -7.06 -1.88
C ASN A 194 -3.58 -6.88 -0.60
N LEU A 195 -2.82 -5.79 -0.54
CA LEU A 195 -2.01 -5.42 0.61
C LEU A 195 -2.69 -4.36 1.50
N GLY A 196 -3.96 -4.06 1.25
CA GLY A 196 -4.70 -2.97 1.86
C GLY A 196 -4.50 -1.64 1.15
N ASP A 197 -5.10 -0.59 1.71
CA ASP A 197 -5.02 0.77 1.21
C ASP A 197 -3.91 1.57 1.90
N SER A 198 -3.31 2.48 1.15
CA SER A 198 -2.25 3.35 1.64
C SER A 198 -2.83 4.52 2.41
N TYR A 199 -2.11 4.92 3.46
CA TYR A 199 -2.41 6.08 4.30
C TYR A 199 -1.13 6.49 5.06
N PRO A 200 -0.88 7.80 5.34
CA PRO A 200 -1.66 8.99 4.97
C PRO A 200 -1.31 9.60 3.62
N THR A 201 -0.10 9.38 3.11
CA THR A 201 0.45 10.10 1.95
C THR A 201 -0.31 9.82 0.65
N TYR A 202 -0.76 8.58 0.46
CA TYR A 202 -1.57 8.15 -0.69
C TYR A 202 -2.94 7.64 -0.22
N ALA A 203 -3.65 8.46 0.55
CA ALA A 203 -4.91 8.09 1.16
C ALA A 203 -5.90 7.45 0.15
N ASN A 204 -6.42 6.27 0.50
CA ASN A 204 -7.41 5.49 -0.26
C ASN A 204 -6.91 4.93 -1.60
N SER A 205 -5.61 4.90 -1.83
CA SER A 205 -5.03 4.21 -2.98
C SER A 205 -4.49 2.84 -2.55
N PRO A 206 -4.76 1.75 -3.29
CA PRO A 206 -4.23 0.43 -2.95
C PRO A 206 -2.70 0.45 -2.82
N VAL A 207 -2.15 -0.17 -1.77
CA VAL A 207 -0.70 -0.18 -1.51
C VAL A 207 0.05 -0.79 -2.68
N LEU A 208 -0.46 -1.88 -3.26
CA LEU A 208 0.17 -2.54 -4.41
C LEU A 208 0.34 -1.55 -5.57
N GLN A 209 -0.69 -0.77 -5.88
CA GLN A 209 -0.64 0.25 -6.93
C GLN A 209 0.41 1.31 -6.63
N VAL A 210 0.48 1.82 -5.40
CA VAL A 210 1.45 2.87 -4.99
C VAL A 210 2.89 2.41 -5.20
N ILE A 211 3.21 1.15 -4.88
CA ILE A 211 4.57 0.62 -4.99
C ILE A 211 4.93 0.16 -6.41
N THR A 212 3.94 -0.21 -7.23
CA THR A 212 4.12 -0.66 -8.62
C THR A 212 4.00 0.45 -9.65
N GLN A 213 3.32 1.56 -9.34
CA GLN A 213 3.20 2.68 -10.26
C GLN A 213 4.51 3.46 -10.36
N GLY A 214 4.77 4.00 -11.55
CA GLY A 214 5.91 4.88 -11.77
C GLY A 214 5.80 6.18 -10.99
N GLN A 215 6.91 6.91 -10.88
CA GLN A 215 7.04 8.08 -9.99
C GLN A 215 7.24 9.38 -10.77
N GLY A 216 7.00 10.52 -10.11
CA GLY A 216 7.28 11.86 -10.62
C GLY A 216 6.32 12.36 -11.68
N GLN A 217 6.84 13.04 -12.72
CA GLN A 217 5.99 13.64 -13.76
C GLN A 217 5.33 12.57 -14.64
N THR A 218 4.11 12.85 -15.08
CA THR A 218 3.41 11.97 -16.02
C THR A 218 4.09 11.98 -17.38
N LYS A 219 4.15 10.81 -18.02
CA LYS A 219 4.76 10.63 -19.34
C LYS A 219 3.67 10.68 -20.39
N THR A 220 3.55 11.84 -21.04
CA THR A 220 2.63 12.01 -22.16
C THR A 220 3.13 11.27 -23.40
N SER A 221 2.27 10.45 -23.99
CA SER A 221 2.56 9.70 -25.22
C SER A 221 1.33 9.67 -26.14
N GLN A 222 1.51 9.28 -27.40
CA GLN A 222 0.36 9.09 -28.29
C GLN A 222 -0.32 7.76 -27.95
N VAL A 223 -1.52 7.84 -27.39
CA VAL A 223 -2.31 6.68 -26.97
C VAL A 223 -3.44 6.46 -27.98
N GLN A 224 -3.66 5.21 -28.37
CA GLN A 224 -4.78 4.80 -29.20
C GLN A 224 -6.00 4.57 -28.31
N PHE A 225 -6.96 5.49 -28.34
CA PHE A 225 -8.26 5.28 -27.72
C PHE A 225 -9.20 4.55 -28.69
N PRO A 226 -10.30 3.94 -28.20
CA PRO A 226 -11.35 3.39 -29.06
C PRO A 226 -11.92 4.42 -30.04
N THR A 227 -11.94 5.69 -29.65
CA THR A 227 -12.44 6.82 -30.46
C THR A 227 -11.37 7.47 -31.36
N GLY A 228 -10.10 7.06 -31.26
CA GLY A 228 -8.99 7.59 -32.08
C GLY A 228 -7.69 7.85 -31.31
N LYS A 229 -6.65 8.26 -32.02
CA LYS A 229 -5.35 8.57 -31.41
C LYS A 229 -5.37 9.93 -30.73
N LYS A 230 -5.00 9.98 -29.45
CA LYS A 230 -4.84 11.23 -28.71
C LYS A 230 -3.57 11.20 -27.87
N THR A 231 -2.99 12.37 -27.67
CA THR A 231 -1.80 12.54 -26.82
C THR A 231 -2.24 12.59 -25.36
N SER A 232 -1.84 11.59 -24.56
CA SER A 232 -2.23 11.47 -23.15
C SER A 232 -1.17 10.71 -22.35
N SER A 233 -1.15 10.91 -21.04
CA SER A 233 -0.33 10.12 -20.12
C SER A 233 -1.01 8.85 -19.64
N VAL A 234 -2.23 8.58 -20.09
CA VAL A 234 -3.02 7.43 -19.64
C VAL A 234 -2.33 6.11 -19.99
N ASN A 235 -2.32 5.19 -19.03
CA ASN A 235 -2.05 3.79 -19.28
C ASN A 235 -3.35 3.10 -19.72
N ILE A 236 -3.44 2.82 -21.02
CA ILE A 236 -4.61 2.20 -21.62
C ILE A 236 -4.83 0.76 -21.11
N TYR A 237 -3.80 0.08 -20.60
CA TYR A 237 -3.90 -1.31 -20.15
C TYR A 237 -4.48 -1.44 -18.74
N SER A 238 -4.45 -0.38 -17.92
CA SER A 238 -4.93 -0.39 -16.53
C SER A 238 -6.40 0.02 -16.40
N ARG A 239 -7.21 -0.26 -17.43
CA ARG A 239 -8.63 0.09 -17.44
C ARG A 239 -9.41 -0.71 -16.40
N THR A 240 -10.06 0.00 -15.49
CA THR A 240 -10.93 -0.56 -14.45
C THR A 240 -12.36 -0.04 -14.57
N TYR A 241 -13.29 -0.79 -13.99
CA TYR A 241 -14.70 -0.43 -13.99
C TYR A 241 -14.96 0.82 -13.16
N LYS A 242 -15.78 1.71 -13.70
CA LYS A 242 -16.33 2.88 -13.01
C LYS A 242 -17.84 2.90 -13.30
N SER A 243 -18.67 3.18 -12.29
CA SER A 243 -20.12 3.27 -12.52
C SER A 243 -20.38 4.36 -13.58
N PRO A 244 -21.28 4.15 -14.55
CA PRO A 244 -21.66 5.15 -15.53
C PRO A 244 -22.12 6.49 -14.93
N SER A 245 -22.66 6.47 -13.69
CA SER A 245 -23.07 7.68 -12.96
C SER A 245 -21.89 8.55 -12.52
N GLN A 246 -20.72 7.94 -12.33
CA GLN A 246 -19.49 8.59 -11.89
C GLN A 246 -18.53 8.87 -13.06
N ALA A 247 -18.86 8.42 -14.28
CA ALA A 247 -18.01 8.59 -15.45
C ALA A 247 -18.01 10.05 -15.93
N ASP A 248 -16.81 10.60 -16.15
CA ASP A 248 -16.67 11.98 -16.59
C ASP A 248 -17.02 12.12 -18.08
N SER A 249 -17.55 13.29 -18.48
CA SER A 249 -17.89 13.56 -19.90
C SER A 249 -16.69 13.38 -20.84
N ARG A 250 -15.47 13.68 -20.36
CA ARG A 250 -14.21 13.47 -21.08
C ARG A 250 -13.84 11.99 -21.22
N GLU A 251 -14.09 11.20 -20.17
CA GLU A 251 -13.87 9.75 -20.18
C GLU A 251 -14.81 9.08 -21.18
N VAL A 252 -16.10 9.44 -21.14
CA VAL A 252 -17.12 8.98 -22.09
C VAL A 252 -16.75 9.35 -23.53
N ALA A 253 -16.22 10.56 -23.76
CA ALA A 253 -15.75 10.99 -25.08
C ALA A 253 -14.49 10.26 -25.57
N ASN A 254 -13.70 9.66 -24.68
CA ASN A 254 -12.50 8.92 -25.05
C ASN A 254 -12.78 7.43 -25.28
N TYR A 255 -13.61 6.82 -24.43
CA TYR A 255 -13.85 5.37 -24.42
C TYR A 255 -15.19 4.95 -25.06
N GLY A 256 -16.11 5.88 -25.23
CA GLY A 256 -17.48 5.61 -25.70
C GLY A 256 -18.49 5.58 -24.54
N LYS A 257 -19.76 5.84 -24.86
CA LYS A 257 -20.86 5.87 -23.88
C LYS A 257 -21.26 4.48 -23.37
N ASP A 258 -20.96 3.45 -24.15
CA ASP A 258 -21.40 2.07 -23.87
C ASP A 258 -20.34 1.24 -23.13
N ASP A 259 -19.15 1.81 -22.88
CA ASP A 259 -18.05 1.12 -22.20
C ASP A 259 -17.84 1.68 -20.78
N PRO A 260 -18.25 0.95 -19.72
CA PRO A 260 -18.13 1.41 -18.33
C PRO A 260 -16.69 1.29 -17.77
N TYR A 261 -15.73 0.80 -18.56
CA TYR A 261 -14.33 0.68 -18.14
C TYR A 261 -13.56 1.95 -18.47
N THR A 262 -13.84 3.03 -17.75
CA THR A 262 -13.25 4.35 -18.04
C THR A 262 -12.13 4.77 -17.11
N ALA A 263 -12.03 4.17 -15.92
CA ALA A 263 -11.00 4.51 -14.94
C ALA A 263 -9.65 3.94 -15.41
N THR A 264 -8.61 4.78 -15.40
CA THR A 264 -7.26 4.40 -15.84
C THR A 264 -6.19 5.04 -15.01
N GLU A 265 -5.07 4.34 -14.85
CA GLU A 265 -3.87 4.90 -14.24
C GLU A 265 -3.07 5.74 -15.24
N SER A 266 -2.12 6.51 -14.74
CA SER A 266 -1.17 7.26 -15.58
C SER A 266 0.17 6.54 -15.71
N ASN A 267 0.77 6.66 -16.89
CA ASN A 267 2.17 6.38 -17.11
C ASN A 267 3.02 7.54 -16.60
N TYR A 268 4.14 7.20 -15.98
CA TYR A 268 5.07 8.15 -15.38
C TYR A 268 6.44 8.10 -16.07
N GLN A 269 7.21 9.18 -15.93
CA GLN A 269 8.56 9.28 -16.51
C GLN A 269 9.56 8.42 -15.75
N TYR A 270 9.44 8.35 -14.42
CA TYR A 270 10.36 7.61 -13.56
C TYR A 270 9.80 6.22 -13.23
N PRO A 271 10.67 5.21 -13.02
CA PRO A 271 10.25 3.85 -12.68
C PRO A 271 9.56 3.79 -11.31
N SER A 272 8.91 2.65 -11.03
CA SER A 272 8.20 2.43 -9.78
C SER A 272 9.12 2.23 -8.59
N MET A 273 8.55 2.25 -7.37
CA MET A 273 9.33 2.01 -6.14
C MET A 273 9.95 0.61 -6.17
N ILE A 274 9.18 -0.40 -6.61
CA ILE A 274 9.68 -1.77 -6.76
C ILE A 274 10.77 -1.85 -7.84
N ALA A 275 10.53 -1.27 -9.02
CA ALA A 275 11.49 -1.35 -10.11
C ALA A 275 12.80 -0.65 -9.76
N SER A 276 12.73 0.52 -9.12
CA SER A 276 13.91 1.25 -8.64
C SER A 276 14.69 0.43 -7.61
N SER A 277 13.98 -0.17 -6.65
CA SER A 277 14.58 -1.03 -5.62
C SER A 277 15.26 -2.26 -6.22
N ALA A 278 14.62 -2.91 -7.21
CA ALA A 278 15.16 -4.07 -7.89
C ALA A 278 16.43 -3.74 -8.70
N VAL A 279 16.43 -2.62 -9.42
CA VAL A 279 17.60 -2.16 -10.19
C VAL A 279 18.78 -1.86 -9.25
N VAL A 280 18.55 -1.10 -8.17
CA VAL A 280 19.59 -0.79 -7.19
C VAL A 280 20.11 -2.06 -6.50
N GLY A 281 19.21 -2.98 -6.13
CA GLY A 281 19.57 -4.26 -5.52
C GLY A 281 20.44 -5.13 -6.45
N LEU A 282 20.11 -5.19 -7.74
CA LEU A 282 20.88 -5.96 -8.72
C LEU A 282 22.25 -5.35 -8.98
N ILE A 283 22.33 -4.02 -9.10
CA ILE A 283 23.62 -3.32 -9.22
C ILE A 283 24.47 -3.56 -7.97
N GLY A 284 23.86 -3.43 -6.78
CA GLY A 284 24.51 -3.69 -5.50
C GLY A 284 25.03 -5.11 -5.39
N LEU A 285 24.27 -6.10 -5.86
CA LEU A 285 24.69 -7.50 -5.94
C LEU A 285 25.94 -7.66 -6.81
N VAL A 286 25.93 -7.10 -8.02
CA VAL A 286 27.06 -7.19 -8.96
C VAL A 286 28.32 -6.56 -8.36
N ILE A 287 28.21 -5.36 -7.78
CA ILE A 287 29.34 -4.68 -7.14
C ILE A 287 29.84 -5.49 -5.93
N SER A 288 28.92 -6.00 -5.12
CA SER A 288 29.25 -6.82 -3.95
C SER A 288 30.04 -8.06 -4.35
N TYR A 289 29.61 -8.82 -5.35
CA TYR A 289 30.35 -9.98 -5.84
C TYR A 289 31.70 -9.60 -6.47
N ALA A 290 31.75 -8.49 -7.21
CA ALA A 290 32.97 -8.02 -7.85
C ALA A 290 34.06 -7.62 -6.83
N ILE A 291 33.69 -7.14 -5.64
CA ILE A 291 34.63 -6.76 -4.58
C ILE A 291 34.87 -7.91 -3.60
N ALA A 292 33.80 -8.56 -3.12
CA ALA A 292 33.88 -9.56 -2.07
C ALA A 292 34.66 -10.81 -2.49
N VAL A 293 34.51 -11.27 -3.74
CA VAL A 293 35.20 -12.48 -4.21
C VAL A 293 36.72 -12.27 -4.31
N PRO A 294 37.23 -11.20 -4.98
CA PRO A 294 38.67 -10.95 -5.01
C PRO A 294 39.25 -10.62 -3.63
N LEU A 295 38.54 -9.82 -2.82
CA LEU A 295 39.01 -9.46 -1.48
C LEU A 295 39.06 -10.69 -0.56
N GLY A 296 38.02 -11.54 -0.58
CA GLY A 296 38.00 -12.81 0.14
C GLY A 296 39.11 -13.75 -0.31
N SER A 297 39.38 -13.82 -1.62
CA SER A 297 40.50 -14.60 -2.15
C SER A 297 41.86 -14.03 -1.73
N ALA A 298 42.02 -12.71 -1.70
CA ALA A 298 43.24 -12.04 -1.27
C ALA A 298 43.50 -12.24 0.22
N MET A 299 42.49 -12.10 1.09
CA MET A 299 42.61 -12.39 2.53
C MET A 299 42.99 -13.86 2.77
N ALA A 300 42.39 -14.79 2.02
CA ALA A 300 42.75 -16.20 2.12
C ALA A 300 44.19 -16.52 1.66
N ARG A 301 44.70 -15.79 0.65
CA ARG A 301 46.06 -15.98 0.13
C ARG A 301 47.13 -15.29 0.96
N PHE A 302 46.85 -14.12 1.53
CA PHE A 302 47.78 -13.31 2.31
C PHE A 302 47.46 -13.33 3.82
N LYS A 303 47.21 -14.52 4.35
CA LYS A 303 46.87 -14.74 5.77
C LYS A 303 47.99 -14.25 6.70
N ASN A 304 47.64 -13.64 7.83
CA ASN A 304 48.56 -13.04 8.82
C ASN A 304 49.41 -11.87 8.28
N THR A 305 49.02 -11.27 7.16
CA THR A 305 49.64 -10.04 6.67
C THR A 305 48.80 -8.81 7.02
N TRP A 306 49.34 -7.62 6.77
CA TRP A 306 48.64 -6.37 7.01
C TRP A 306 47.30 -6.26 6.26
N ILE A 307 47.16 -6.92 5.10
CA ILE A 307 45.90 -6.94 4.30
C ILE A 307 44.80 -7.69 5.04
N ASP A 308 45.13 -8.80 5.69
CA ASP A 308 44.22 -9.63 6.47
C ASP A 308 43.77 -8.90 7.75
N SER A 309 44.73 -8.33 8.50
CA SER A 309 44.43 -7.56 9.71
C SER A 309 43.65 -6.27 9.44
N PHE A 310 43.98 -5.55 8.36
CA PHE A 310 43.27 -4.33 7.97
C PHE A 310 41.84 -4.65 7.51
N SER A 311 41.67 -5.63 6.63
CA SER A 311 40.35 -5.99 6.09
C SER A 311 39.44 -6.52 7.20
N THR A 312 39.94 -7.39 8.08
CA THR A 312 39.19 -7.90 9.24
C THR A 312 38.77 -6.77 10.17
N GLY A 313 39.68 -5.84 10.51
CA GLY A 313 39.34 -4.69 11.34
C GLY A 313 38.29 -3.75 10.72
N VAL A 314 38.31 -3.58 9.38
CA VAL A 314 37.28 -2.83 8.66
C VAL A 314 35.94 -3.56 8.68
N PHE A 315 35.91 -4.89 8.49
CA PHE A 315 34.67 -5.67 8.56
C PHE A 315 34.06 -5.65 9.96
N ASP A 316 34.86 -5.85 11.00
CA ASP A 316 34.39 -5.82 12.39
C ASP A 316 33.86 -4.43 12.78
N LEU A 317 34.47 -3.35 12.27
CA LEU A 317 33.96 -1.99 12.46
C LEU A 317 32.60 -1.80 11.77
N LEU A 318 32.47 -2.28 10.53
CA LEU A 318 31.24 -2.17 9.75
C LEU A 318 30.10 -2.98 10.39
N ASP A 319 30.35 -4.24 10.78
CA ASP A 319 29.36 -5.09 11.45
C ASP A 319 29.05 -4.61 12.87
N GLY A 320 30.04 -4.10 13.61
CA GLY A 320 29.82 -3.50 14.93
C GLY A 320 29.00 -2.20 14.89
N SER A 321 28.99 -1.50 13.75
CA SER A 321 28.25 -0.25 13.56
C SER A 321 26.76 -0.43 13.25
N SER A 322 26.31 -1.64 12.88
CA SER A 322 24.89 -1.90 12.53
C SER A 322 23.94 -1.71 13.72
N ASN A 323 24.45 -1.80 14.95
CA ASN A 323 23.68 -1.57 16.17
C ASN A 323 23.61 -0.09 16.60
N ASN A 324 24.38 0.81 15.97
CA ASN A 324 24.45 2.23 16.30
C ASN A 324 24.19 3.10 15.06
N CYS A 325 22.91 3.32 14.72
CA CYS A 325 22.45 4.18 13.62
C CYS A 325 22.87 5.67 13.69
N LEU A 326 23.71 6.09 14.64
CA LEU A 326 24.06 7.50 14.89
C LEU A 326 25.52 7.87 14.59
N GLY A 327 26.39 6.93 14.19
CA GLY A 327 27.85 7.14 14.25
C GLY A 327 28.63 7.42 12.96
N LEU A 328 28.11 7.15 11.75
CA LEU A 328 28.95 7.15 10.53
C LEU A 328 28.42 7.97 9.34
N TYR A 329 27.33 8.74 9.52
CA TYR A 329 26.82 9.63 8.47
C TYR A 329 27.80 10.78 8.16
N TYR A 330 28.60 11.20 9.14
CA TYR A 330 29.46 12.39 9.01
C TYR A 330 30.75 12.20 8.19
N PRO A 331 31.51 11.07 8.27
CA PRO A 331 32.73 10.94 7.46
C PRO A 331 32.52 10.37 6.05
N PHE A 332 31.44 9.62 5.77
CA PHE A 332 31.19 8.99 4.47
C PHE A 332 30.03 9.62 3.66
N GLY A 333 29.38 10.66 4.20
CA GLY A 333 28.29 11.36 3.54
C GLY A 333 28.64 11.91 2.15
N TRP A 334 29.91 12.26 1.91
CA TRP A 334 30.37 12.73 0.59
C TRP A 334 30.36 11.62 -0.48
N PHE A 335 30.71 10.39 -0.12
CA PHE A 335 30.71 9.23 -1.04
C PHE A 335 29.27 8.83 -1.42
N PHE A 336 28.36 8.81 -0.46
CA PHE A 336 26.93 8.57 -0.72
C PHE A 336 26.28 9.71 -1.52
N ASN A 337 26.63 10.98 -1.27
CA ASN A 337 26.18 12.11 -2.09
C ASN A 337 26.74 12.05 -3.53
N TRP A 338 27.98 11.58 -3.68
CA TRP A 338 28.61 11.41 -4.98
C TRP A 338 27.93 10.27 -5.78
N LEU A 339 27.59 9.16 -5.13
CA LEU A 339 26.85 8.05 -5.76
C LEU A 339 25.42 8.45 -6.15
N ALA A 340 24.75 9.27 -5.33
CA ALA A 340 23.44 9.86 -5.62
C ALA A 340 23.47 10.83 -6.83
N ARG A 341 24.62 11.43 -7.15
CA ARG A 341 24.79 12.26 -8.35
C ARG A 341 24.91 11.44 -9.64
N PHE A 342 25.34 10.18 -9.57
CA PHE A 342 25.42 9.28 -10.73
C PHE A 342 24.12 8.49 -10.97
N ILE A 343 23.23 8.40 -9.96
CA ILE A 343 21.91 7.78 -10.08
C ILE A 343 20.84 8.81 -9.66
N PRO A 344 20.33 9.63 -10.61
CA PRO A 344 19.41 10.75 -10.30
C PRO A 344 18.08 10.33 -9.66
N TYR A 345 17.76 9.03 -9.64
CA TYR A 345 16.57 8.48 -8.96
C TYR A 345 16.69 8.46 -7.42
N LEU A 346 17.87 8.71 -6.86
CA LEU A 346 18.08 8.84 -5.42
C LEU A 346 17.78 10.26 -4.90
N GLY A 347 17.52 11.22 -5.79
CA GLY A 347 17.50 12.66 -5.48
C GLY A 347 16.28 13.20 -4.72
N CYS A 348 15.25 12.39 -4.42
CA CYS A 348 14.05 12.88 -3.74
C CYS A 348 13.84 12.34 -2.31
N TRP A 349 14.70 11.43 -1.84
CA TRP A 349 14.58 10.85 -0.50
C TRP A 349 15.99 10.61 0.06
N ARG A 350 16.36 11.35 1.11
CA ARG A 350 17.60 11.07 1.88
C ARG A 350 17.53 9.64 2.41
N LEU A 351 18.29 8.75 1.78
CA LEU A 351 18.30 7.32 2.05
C LEU A 351 19.31 6.97 3.13
N ALA A 352 18.83 6.47 4.27
CA ALA A 352 19.65 5.66 5.16
C ALA A 352 19.62 4.21 4.66
N PHE A 353 20.77 3.70 4.21
CA PHE A 353 20.95 2.29 3.87
C PHE A 353 21.20 1.53 5.18
N VAL A 354 20.17 0.87 5.73
CA VAL A 354 20.37 -0.09 6.83
C VAL A 354 20.24 -1.50 6.24
N CYS A 355 21.38 -2.11 5.93
CA CYS A 355 21.47 -3.55 5.73
C CYS A 355 21.49 -4.21 7.12
N PHE A 356 20.46 -4.98 7.45
CA PHE A 356 20.57 -5.92 8.56
C PHE A 356 21.45 -7.09 8.11
N THR A 357 22.70 -7.14 8.54
CA THR A 357 23.52 -8.35 8.48
C THR A 357 23.13 -9.24 9.65
N SER A 358 22.25 -10.21 9.40
CA SER A 358 22.11 -11.36 10.29
C SER A 358 23.34 -12.25 10.11
N SER A 359 23.87 -12.85 11.18
CA SER A 359 25.04 -13.74 11.21
C SER A 359 24.92 -15.03 10.37
N TYR A 360 23.98 -15.11 9.43
CA TYR A 360 23.79 -16.20 8.48
C TYR A 360 24.00 -15.69 7.04
N PRO A 361 24.80 -16.37 6.22
CA PRO A 361 25.23 -15.89 4.89
C PRO A 361 24.13 -15.87 3.79
N TRP A 362 22.85 -15.90 4.18
CA TRP A 362 21.72 -16.04 3.25
C TRP A 362 20.65 -14.94 3.36
N PHE A 363 20.81 -13.96 4.25
CA PHE A 363 19.83 -12.89 4.44
C PHE A 363 20.49 -11.51 4.33
N ILE A 364 20.31 -10.86 3.18
CA ILE A 364 20.47 -9.41 3.03
C ILE A 364 19.05 -8.84 3.01
N GLY A 365 18.62 -8.26 4.13
CA GLY A 365 17.38 -7.48 4.20
C GLY A 365 17.72 -5.99 4.23
N CYS A 366 17.29 -5.24 3.21
CA CYS A 366 17.28 -3.77 3.27
C CYS A 366 15.94 -3.32 3.87
N SER A 367 15.99 -2.56 4.97
CA SER A 367 14.82 -1.87 5.52
C SER A 367 14.88 -0.38 5.13
N TRP A 368 13.73 0.17 4.73
CA TRP A 368 13.56 1.58 4.40
C TRP A 368 13.15 2.34 5.66
N TYR A 369 13.98 3.26 6.14
CA TYR A 369 13.59 4.23 7.16
C TYR A 369 13.68 5.65 6.58
N GLY A 370 12.54 6.33 6.51
CA GLY A 370 12.49 7.77 6.26
C GLY A 370 12.57 8.52 7.59
N TYR A 371 13.67 9.23 7.84
CA TYR A 371 13.74 10.23 8.90
C TYR A 371 13.42 11.62 8.32
N LEU A 372 12.40 12.28 8.89
CA LEU A 372 12.16 13.71 8.70
C LEU A 372 13.22 14.49 9.48
N ASP A 373 13.95 15.36 8.78
CA ASP A 373 14.95 16.26 9.36
C ASP A 373 14.25 17.31 10.24
N SER A 374 14.58 17.34 11.53
CA SER A 374 14.15 18.37 12.47
C SER A 374 15.22 19.45 12.61
N SER A 375 15.70 19.97 11.48
CA SER A 375 16.59 21.15 11.42
C SER A 375 15.95 22.26 10.59
N LEU A 376 14.83 22.79 11.09
CA LEU A 376 14.39 24.15 10.83
C LEU A 376 14.20 24.81 12.20
N HIS A 377 15.33 25.09 12.84
CA HIS A 377 15.44 26.19 13.77
C HIS A 377 16.24 27.28 13.06
N ASP A 378 15.58 28.43 12.98
CA ASP A 378 15.95 29.74 12.42
C ASP A 378 15.84 29.94 10.91
#